data_AF-A0A2E0FIM1-F1
#
_entry.id   AF-A0A2E0FIM1-F1
#
_cell.length_a   1.000
_cell.length_b   1.000
_cell.length_c   1.000
_cell.angle_alpha   90.00
_cell.angle_beta   90.00
_cell.angle_gamma   90.00
#
_symmetry.space_group_name_H-M   'P 1'
#
loop_
_entity.id
_entity.type
_entity.pdbx_description
1 polymer ?
#
loop_
_entity_poly.entity_id
_entity_poly.type
_entity_poly.pdbx_seq_one_letter_code
_entity_poly.pdbx_strand_id
1 'polypeptide(L)'
;MSISKENEEEEQVMELADALQYYVDEGFPPEGFVVRYTFGEPSVNQESHPVWERLKLVAAGKDMNLQRRVLLFKEKSFTQYEMVWMGHHKLLVDTTNSVCELVENITKELDLQPTFTFGFLGSNPPPVEEVESEEADDDLF
;
A
#
# COMPACT_ATOMS: atom_id res chain seq x y z
N MET A 1 3.74 -18.08 -38.96
CA MET A 1 3.21 -18.05 -37.59
C MET A 1 4.42 -18.01 -36.68
N SER A 2 4.75 -16.83 -36.16
CA SER A 2 5.79 -16.68 -35.13
C SER A 2 5.13 -15.94 -33.99
N ILE A 3 4.91 -16.66 -32.89
CA ILE A 3 4.45 -16.12 -31.62
C ILE A 3 5.69 -15.47 -31.01
N SER A 4 5.76 -14.15 -31.05
CA SER A 4 6.73 -13.40 -30.25
C SER A 4 6.35 -13.60 -28.79
N LYS A 5 7.27 -14.18 -28.01
CA LYS A 5 7.16 -14.26 -26.55
C LYS A 5 7.27 -12.84 -26.02
N GLU A 6 6.19 -12.32 -25.44
CA GLU A 6 6.24 -11.19 -24.54
C GLU A 6 7.10 -11.62 -23.34
N ASN A 7 8.25 -10.97 -23.16
CA ASN A 7 9.00 -11.02 -21.92
C ASN A 7 8.13 -10.28 -20.89
N GLU A 8 7.39 -11.03 -20.08
CA GLU A 8 6.87 -10.51 -18.82
C GLU A 8 8.10 -10.24 -17.94
N GLU A 9 8.51 -8.97 -17.82
CA GLU A 9 9.43 -8.55 -16.77
C GLU A 9 8.78 -8.95 -15.44
N GLU A 10 9.32 -9.97 -14.79
CA GLU A 10 8.87 -10.37 -13.46
C GLU A 10 8.99 -9.16 -12.54
N GLU A 11 7.85 -8.62 -12.07
CA GLU A 11 7.83 -7.56 -11.06
C GLU A 11 8.71 -8.02 -9.88
N GLN A 12 9.87 -7.38 -9.71
CA GLN A 12 10.75 -7.71 -8.60
C GLN A 12 10.08 -7.26 -7.31
N VAL A 13 9.53 -8.23 -6.59
CA VAL A 13 9.00 -8.01 -5.24
C VAL A 13 10.18 -7.66 -4.34
N MET A 14 10.21 -6.41 -3.89
CA MET A 14 11.23 -5.91 -2.96
C MET A 14 10.68 -5.93 -1.53
N GLU A 15 11.53 -6.31 -0.57
CA GLU A 15 11.20 -6.22 0.85
C GLU A 15 11.03 -4.76 1.28
N LEU A 16 10.11 -4.50 2.21
CA LEU A 16 9.80 -3.13 2.65
C LEU A 16 11.03 -2.38 3.20
N ALA A 17 11.93 -3.10 3.87
CA ALA A 17 13.16 -2.52 4.41
C ALA A 17 14.13 -2.07 3.30
N ASP A 18 14.25 -2.88 2.24
CA ASP A 18 15.11 -2.56 1.09
C ASP A 18 14.52 -1.40 0.30
N ALA A 19 13.20 -1.41 0.10
CA ALA A 19 12.48 -0.30 -0.54
C ALA A 19 12.68 1.01 0.23
N LEU A 20 12.56 0.97 1.56
CA LEU A 20 12.82 2.15 2.38
C LEU A 20 14.26 2.63 2.26
N GLN A 21 15.22 1.71 2.31
CA GLN A 21 16.64 2.04 2.24
C GLN A 21 17.00 2.71 0.92
N TYR A 22 16.45 2.22 -0.20
CA TYR A 22 16.59 2.85 -1.52
C TYR A 22 16.20 4.33 -1.50
N TYR A 23 15.03 4.69 -0.96
CA TYR A 23 14.60 6.09 -0.88
C TYR A 23 15.49 6.94 0.05
N VAL A 24 16.01 6.35 1.13
CA VAL A 24 16.91 7.05 2.05
C VAL A 24 18.25 7.35 1.36
N ASP A 25 18.81 6.38 0.63
CA ASP A 25 20.10 6.51 -0.06
C ASP A 25 20.04 7.52 -1.21
N GLU A 26 18.92 7.58 -1.92
CA GLU A 26 18.64 8.59 -2.95
C GLU A 26 18.37 10.00 -2.37
N GLY A 27 18.38 10.15 -1.04
CA GLY A 27 18.17 11.44 -0.38
C GLY A 27 16.70 11.89 -0.31
N PHE A 28 15.76 10.99 -0.57
CA PHE A 28 14.31 11.22 -0.49
C PHE A 28 13.66 10.36 0.59
N PRO A 29 14.11 10.44 1.87
CA PRO A 29 13.57 9.59 2.92
C PRO A 29 12.06 9.82 3.11
N PRO A 30 11.22 8.77 3.14
CA PRO A 30 9.81 8.91 3.41
C PRO A 30 9.55 9.55 4.78
N GLU A 31 8.54 10.43 4.84
CA GLU A 31 8.08 11.11 6.05
C GLU A 31 6.95 10.36 6.75
N GLY A 32 6.50 9.26 6.16
CA GLY A 32 5.39 8.49 6.66
C GLY A 32 4.95 7.41 5.68
N PHE A 33 3.83 6.78 6.02
CA PHE A 33 3.19 5.80 5.16
C PHE A 33 1.67 5.86 5.32
N VAL A 34 0.99 5.34 4.30
CA VAL A 34 -0.43 5.06 4.33
C VAL A 34 -0.63 3.56 4.12
N VAL A 35 -1.43 2.96 4.98
CA VAL A 35 -2.02 1.63 4.74
C VAL A 35 -3.51 1.79 4.56
N ARG A 36 -4.05 1.06 3.60
CA ARG A 36 -5.46 1.13 3.26
C ARG A 36 -6.02 -0.28 3.11
N TYR A 37 -7.11 -0.51 3.82
CA TYR A 37 -7.85 -1.76 3.85
C TYR A 37 -9.22 -1.52 3.21
N THR A 38 -9.51 -2.24 2.13
CA THR A 38 -10.80 -2.13 1.42
C THR A 38 -11.58 -3.42 1.59
N PHE A 39 -12.75 -3.32 2.21
CA PHE A 39 -13.66 -4.42 2.50
C PHE A 39 -14.81 -4.42 1.49
N GLY A 40 -15.09 -5.59 0.92
CA GLY A 40 -16.22 -5.81 -0.01
C GLY A 40 -17.49 -6.32 0.68
N GLU A 41 -17.37 -6.72 1.94
CA GLU A 41 -18.42 -7.31 2.75
C GLU A 41 -19.43 -6.23 3.18
N PRO A 42 -20.73 -6.36 2.80
CA PRO A 42 -21.72 -5.32 3.10
C PRO A 42 -21.94 -5.04 4.58
N SER A 43 -21.66 -6.02 5.46
CA SER A 43 -21.76 -5.87 6.91
C SER A 43 -20.82 -4.78 7.45
N VAL A 44 -19.67 -4.57 6.81
CA VAL A 44 -18.65 -3.59 7.20
C VAL A 44 -19.09 -2.14 6.91
N ASN A 45 -20.10 -1.96 6.05
CA ASN A 45 -20.67 -0.64 5.77
C ASN A 45 -21.39 -0.01 6.96
N GLN A 46 -21.77 -0.81 7.95
CA GLN A 46 -22.42 -0.30 9.16
C GLN A 46 -21.35 0.20 10.13
N GLU A 47 -21.52 1.41 10.67
CA GLU A 47 -20.57 1.97 11.65
C GLU A 47 -20.54 1.16 12.96
N SER A 48 -21.59 0.39 13.24
CA SER A 48 -21.64 -0.55 14.37
C SER A 48 -20.80 -1.81 14.16
N HIS A 49 -20.20 -2.01 12.98
CA HIS A 49 -19.37 -3.18 12.72
C HIS A 49 -18.13 -3.16 13.64
N PRO A 50 -17.79 -4.27 14.34
CA PRO A 50 -16.69 -4.29 15.32
C PRO A 50 -15.33 -3.87 14.78
N VAL A 51 -15.10 -4.05 13.47
CA VAL A 51 -13.85 -3.64 12.81
C VAL A 51 -13.56 -2.14 12.99
N TRP A 52 -14.60 -1.30 13.04
CA TRP A 52 -14.40 0.14 13.16
C TRP A 52 -13.72 0.53 14.47
N GLU A 53 -14.27 0.07 15.59
CA GLU A 53 -13.71 0.35 16.91
C GLU A 53 -12.35 -0.31 17.10
N ARG A 54 -12.15 -1.52 16.56
CA ARG A 54 -10.85 -2.20 16.62
C ARG A 54 -9.76 -1.46 15.83
N LEU A 55 -10.08 -0.95 14.65
CA LEU A 55 -9.13 -0.14 13.86
C LEU A 55 -8.84 1.21 14.52
N LYS A 56 -9.82 1.83 15.19
CA LYS A 56 -9.57 3.03 16.02
C LYS A 56 -8.55 2.76 17.12
N LEU A 57 -8.63 1.61 17.79
CA LEU A 57 -7.67 1.23 18.83
C LEU A 57 -6.26 1.03 18.25
N VAL A 58 -6.14 0.39 17.09
CA VAL A 58 -4.86 0.24 16.39
C VAL A 58 -4.28 1.61 16.04
N ALA A 59 -5.07 2.47 15.42
CA ALA A 59 -4.63 3.80 15.02
C ALA A 59 -4.21 4.65 16.24
N ALA A 60 -5.01 4.66 17.31
CA ALA A 60 -4.69 5.39 18.54
C ALA A 60 -3.43 4.83 19.23
N GLY A 61 -3.24 3.49 19.25
CA GLY A 61 -2.08 2.86 19.86
C GLY A 61 -0.78 3.03 19.08
N LYS A 62 -0.85 3.51 17.84
CA LYS A 62 0.29 3.74 16.94
C LYS A 62 0.41 5.19 16.47
N ASP A 63 -0.31 6.11 17.11
CA ASP A 63 -0.35 7.54 16.76
C ASP A 63 -0.68 7.80 15.27
N MET A 64 -1.60 7.02 14.69
CA MET A 64 -2.02 7.14 13.31
C MET A 64 -3.33 7.93 13.18
N ASN A 65 -3.49 8.63 12.06
CA ASN A 65 -4.78 9.17 11.64
C ASN A 65 -5.58 8.08 10.92
N LEU A 66 -6.81 7.80 11.39
CA LEU A 66 -7.71 6.85 10.76
C LEU A 66 -8.86 7.57 10.06
N GLN A 67 -9.05 7.27 8.78
CA GLN A 67 -10.17 7.73 7.98
C GLN A 67 -11.00 6.56 7.49
N ARG A 68 -12.32 6.74 7.46
CA ARG A 68 -13.27 5.78 6.89
C ARG A 68 -14.00 6.42 5.72
N ARG A 69 -14.10 5.68 4.61
CA ARG A 69 -14.86 6.08 3.43
C ARG A 69 -15.74 4.91 2.98
N VAL A 70 -16.99 5.19 2.62
CA VAL A 70 -17.86 4.22 1.94
C VAL A 70 -17.86 4.58 0.46
N LEU A 71 -17.38 3.68 -0.37
CA LEU A 71 -17.27 3.83 -1.80
C LEU A 71 -18.41 3.08 -2.48
N LEU A 72 -19.12 3.74 -3.40
CA LEU A 72 -20.14 3.13 -4.22
C LEU A 72 -19.61 2.99 -5.63
N PHE A 73 -19.51 1.75 -6.12
CA PHE A 73 -19.11 1.47 -7.49
C PHE A 73 -20.16 0.59 -8.17
N LYS A 74 -20.85 1.16 -9.16
CA LYS A 74 -22.04 0.57 -9.77
C LYS A 74 -23.08 0.24 -8.69
N GLU A 75 -23.33 -1.05 -8.45
CA GLU A 75 -24.29 -1.57 -7.47
C GLU A 75 -23.60 -2.19 -6.25
N LYS A 76 -22.27 -2.05 -6.12
CA LYS A 76 -21.49 -2.59 -5.00
C LYS A 76 -20.98 -1.48 -4.10
N SER A 77 -21.14 -1.69 -2.80
CA SER A 77 -20.58 -0.84 -1.75
C SER A 77 -19.29 -1.45 -1.22
N PHE A 78 -18.27 -0.63 -1.02
CA PHE A 78 -17.03 -1.01 -0.37
C PHE A 78 -16.78 -0.08 0.80
N THR A 79 -16.27 -0.61 1.91
CA THR A 79 -15.80 0.24 3.01
C THR A 79 -14.28 0.26 3.00
N GLN A 80 -13.71 1.45 2.99
CA GLN A 80 -12.29 1.68 2.98
C GLN A 80 -11.87 2.34 4.29
N TYR A 81 -10.86 1.75 4.95
CA TYR A 81 -10.18 2.34 6.09
C TYR A 81 -8.76 2.71 5.68
N GLU A 82 -8.40 3.97 5.87
CA GLU A 82 -7.09 4.52 5.54
C GLU A 82 -6.42 4.93 6.85
N MET A 83 -5.28 4.34 7.17
CA MET A 83 -4.47 4.70 8.33
C MET A 83 -3.18 5.34 7.86
N VAL A 84 -2.97 6.57 8.29
CA VAL A 84 -1.82 7.39 7.93
C VAL A 84 -0.95 7.57 9.15
N TRP A 85 0.33 7.24 9.02
CA TRP A 85 1.35 7.50 10.03
C TRP A 85 2.39 8.46 9.46
N MET A 86 2.77 9.44 10.26
CA MET A 86 3.86 10.37 9.95
C MET A 86 4.92 10.25 11.03
N GLY A 87 6.18 10.22 10.64
CA GLY A 87 7.28 10.09 11.58
C GLY A 87 8.61 9.80 10.90
N HIS A 88 9.60 9.43 11.71
CA HIS A 88 10.95 9.19 11.20
C HIS A 88 11.04 7.83 10.50
N HIS A 89 11.60 7.80 9.28
CA HIS A 89 11.77 6.57 8.47
C HIS A 89 12.37 5.37 9.22
N LYS A 90 13.27 5.58 10.20
CA LYS A 90 13.87 4.50 11.01
C LYS A 90 12.84 3.66 11.78
N LEU A 91 11.67 4.21 12.07
CA LEU A 91 10.58 3.51 12.76
C LEU A 91 9.54 2.95 11.78
N LEU A 92 9.66 3.24 10.48
CA LEU A 92 8.61 2.99 9.51
C LEU A 92 8.35 1.50 9.33
N VAL A 93 9.41 0.71 9.13
CA VAL A 93 9.31 -0.74 8.92
C VAL A 93 8.65 -1.39 10.15
N ASP A 94 9.18 -1.13 11.34
CA ASP A 94 8.65 -1.69 12.59
C ASP A 94 7.20 -1.28 12.85
N THR A 95 6.87 0.00 12.59
CA THR A 95 5.50 0.51 12.76
C THR A 95 4.55 -0.12 11.76
N THR A 96 4.96 -0.25 10.50
CA THR A 96 4.16 -0.87 9.43
C THR A 96 3.88 -2.33 9.75
N ASN A 97 4.91 -3.11 10.05
CA ASN A 97 4.79 -4.53 10.36
C ASN A 97 3.87 -4.76 11.56
N SER A 98 4.06 -3.96 12.63
CA SER A 98 3.21 -4.08 13.81
C SER A 98 1.75 -3.68 13.55
N VAL A 99 1.49 -2.67 12.72
CA VAL A 99 0.12 -2.30 12.32
C VAL A 99 -0.51 -3.40 11.47
N CYS A 100 0.21 -3.91 10.46
CA CYS A 100 -0.27 -4.98 9.59
C CYS A 100 -0.62 -6.24 10.39
N GLU A 101 0.25 -6.68 11.31
CA GLU A 101 -0.01 -7.84 12.17
C GLU A 101 -1.28 -7.66 13.02
N LEU A 102 -1.45 -6.48 13.64
CA LEU A 102 -2.64 -6.19 14.44
C LEU A 102 -3.91 -6.23 13.60
N VAL A 103 -3.88 -5.62 12.41
CA VAL A 103 -5.05 -5.58 11.51
C VAL A 103 -5.36 -6.97 10.95
N GLU A 104 -4.34 -7.74 10.57
CA GLU A 104 -4.51 -9.12 10.14
C GLU A 104 -5.15 -10.00 11.21
N ASN A 105 -4.76 -9.83 12.47
CA ASN A 105 -5.38 -10.58 13.56
C ASN A 105 -6.86 -10.17 13.72
N ILE A 106 -7.17 -8.88 13.63
CA ILE A 106 -8.55 -8.39 13.65
C ILE A 106 -9.37 -8.96 12.50
N THR A 107 -8.84 -8.99 11.28
CA THR A 107 -9.58 -9.46 10.11
C THR A 107 -9.77 -10.96 10.14
N LYS A 108 -8.75 -11.73 10.58
CA LYS A 108 -8.85 -13.18 10.81
C LYS A 108 -9.91 -13.52 11.87
N GLU A 109 -9.93 -12.80 12.99
CA GLU A 109 -10.94 -13.01 14.04
C GLU A 109 -12.37 -12.71 13.60
N LEU A 110 -12.53 -11.78 12.66
CA LEU A 110 -13.84 -11.34 12.15
C LEU A 110 -14.25 -12.03 10.84
N ASP A 111 -13.45 -12.98 10.35
CA ASP A 111 -13.65 -13.67 9.06
C ASP A 111 -13.82 -12.68 7.87
N LEU A 112 -12.93 -11.69 7.81
CA LEU A 112 -12.89 -10.67 6.76
C LEU A 112 -11.68 -10.84 5.84
N GLN A 113 -11.84 -10.49 4.56
CA GLN A 113 -10.76 -10.57 3.57
C GLN A 113 -10.58 -9.22 2.85
N PRO A 114 -10.04 -8.19 3.53
CA PRO A 114 -9.82 -6.91 2.87
C PRO A 114 -8.72 -7.00 1.81
N THR A 115 -8.85 -6.19 0.77
CA THR A 115 -7.72 -5.84 -0.09
C THR A 115 -6.83 -4.82 0.64
N PHE A 116 -5.53 -5.11 0.70
CA PHE A 116 -4.52 -4.26 1.32
C PHE A 116 -3.73 -3.48 0.26
N THR A 117 -3.49 -2.20 0.53
CA THR A 117 -2.57 -1.37 -0.25
C THR A 117 -1.70 -0.54 0.68
N PHE A 118 -0.43 -0.40 0.33
CA PHE A 118 0.58 0.37 1.06
C PHE A 118 1.15 1.49 0.17
N GLY A 119 1.57 2.60 0.76
CA GLY A 119 2.33 3.62 0.06
C GLY A 119 3.15 4.49 1.01
N PHE A 120 4.33 4.92 0.55
CA PHE A 120 5.14 5.94 1.23
C PHE A 120 4.54 7.33 1.06
N LEU A 121 4.79 8.20 2.05
CA LEU A 121 4.40 9.61 2.04
C LEU A 121 5.65 10.50 2.13
N GLY A 122 5.60 11.69 1.52
CA GLY A 122 6.62 12.73 1.69
C GLY A 122 7.82 12.65 0.74
N SER A 123 7.99 11.56 -0.01
CA SER A 123 9.00 11.45 -1.06
C SER A 123 8.41 11.79 -2.42
N ASN A 124 8.90 12.85 -3.07
CA ASN A 124 8.89 12.85 -4.55
C ASN A 124 9.73 11.63 -4.94
N PRO A 125 9.15 10.62 -5.61
CA PRO A 125 9.92 9.45 -5.96
C PRO A 125 11.14 9.89 -6.80
N PRO A 126 12.30 9.23 -6.64
CA PRO A 126 13.38 9.44 -7.59
C PRO A 126 12.83 9.19 -9.00
N PRO A 127 13.26 9.97 -10.01
CA PRO A 127 12.82 9.75 -11.38
C PRO A 127 13.08 8.28 -11.72
N VAL A 128 12.02 7.56 -12.09
CA VAL A 128 12.16 6.22 -12.66
C VAL A 128 13.01 6.43 -13.90
N GLU A 129 14.21 5.84 -13.97
CA GLU A 129 15.00 5.86 -15.20
C GLU A 129 14.11 5.23 -16.28
N GLU A 130 13.62 6.07 -17.21
CA GLU A 130 13.09 5.57 -18.47
C GLU A 130 14.27 4.83 -19.11
N VAL A 131 14.17 3.51 -19.20
CA VAL A 131 15.07 2.72 -20.04
C VAL A 131 14.99 3.35 -21.42
N GLU A 132 16.03 4.11 -21.80
CA GLU A 132 16.18 4.62 -23.15
C GLU A 132 16.07 3.41 -24.06
N SER A 133 14.95 3.30 -24.78
CA SER A 133 14.82 2.35 -25.86
C SER A 133 15.94 2.71 -26.83
N GLU A 134 17.01 1.91 -26.84
CA GLU A 134 18.10 2.05 -27.80
C GLU A 134 17.49 2.24 -29.18
N GLU A 135 17.85 3.36 -29.79
CA GLU A 135 17.41 3.77 -31.11
C GLU A 135 17.48 2.56 -32.04
N ALA A 136 16.35 2.22 -32.66
CA ALA A 136 16.36 1.33 -33.80
C ALA A 136 17.25 1.99 -34.85
N ASP A 137 18.49 1.53 -34.96
CA ASP A 137 19.36 1.83 -36.08
C ASP A 137 18.57 1.49 -37.34
N ASP A 138 18.12 2.56 -38.01
CA ASP A 138 17.62 2.54 -39.37
C ASP A 138 18.73 1.94 -40.24
N ASP A 139 18.60 0.64 -40.52
CA ASP A 139 19.32 -0.07 -41.57
C ASP A 139 18.87 0.50 -42.94
N LEU A 140 19.36 1.70 -43.23
CA LEU A 140 19.63 2.18 -44.57
C LEU A 140 20.84 1.39 -45.07
N PHE A 141 20.63 0.39 -45.94
CA PHE A 141 21.34 0.18 -47.22
C PHE A 141 20.79 -1.05 -47.96
#